data_AF-A0A418QF50-F1
#
_entry.id   AF-A0A418QF50-F1
#
_cell.length_a   1.000
_cell.length_b   1.000
_cell.length_c   1.000
_cell.angle_alpha   90.00
_cell.angle_beta   90.00
_cell.angle_gamma   90.00
#
_symmetry.space_group_name_H-M   'P 1'
#
loop_
_entity.id
_entity.type
_entity.pdbx_description
1 polymer ?
#
loop_
_entity_poly.entity_id
_entity_poly.type
_entity_poly.pdbx_seq_one_letter_code
_entity_poly.pdbx_strand_id
1 'polypeptide(L)'
;MTGSKFSSLRAMRERREREADAEPTPEAPPVEPAVVEEPRRRVGRPPGKRSNPEYQQVTVLLHGKTYVDVRKRLLDERKEVSTLLNELLEEWLKR
;
A
#
# COMPACT_ATOMS: atom_id res chain seq x y z
N MET A 1 10.33 36.27 -12.99
CA MET A 1 9.76 35.06 -13.64
C MET A 1 10.11 33.86 -12.77
N THR A 2 9.11 33.18 -12.22
CA THR A 2 9.29 32.09 -11.25
C THR A 2 9.62 30.79 -11.99
N GLY A 3 10.89 30.37 -11.95
CA GLY A 3 11.30 29.08 -12.53
C GLY A 3 10.59 27.91 -11.84
N SER A 4 10.06 26.98 -12.63
CA SER A 4 9.34 25.81 -12.12
C SER A 4 10.28 24.90 -11.32
N LYS A 5 9.88 24.52 -10.10
CA LYS A 5 10.62 23.64 -9.16
C LYS A 5 10.91 22.23 -9.72
N PHE A 6 10.40 21.91 -10.90
CA PHE A 6 10.50 20.61 -11.55
C PHE A 6 11.50 20.57 -12.72
N SER A 7 12.22 21.67 -13.00
CA SER A 7 13.22 21.71 -14.08
C SER A 7 14.36 20.71 -13.87
N SER A 8 14.79 20.49 -12.62
CA SER A 8 15.84 19.54 -12.27
C SER A 8 15.43 18.08 -12.54
N LEU A 9 14.17 17.72 -12.29
CA LEU A 9 13.66 16.37 -12.53
C LEU A 9 13.52 16.08 -14.02
N ARG A 10 13.15 17.08 -14.83
CA ARG A 10 13.10 16.94 -16.29
C ARG A 10 14.50 16.72 -16.88
N ALA A 11 15.50 17.48 -16.42
CA ALA A 11 16.89 17.32 -16.86
C ALA A 11 17.46 15.93 -16.52
N MET A 12 17.11 15.36 -15.37
CA MET A 12 17.52 13.99 -15.03
C MET A 12 16.91 12.93 -15.94
N ARG A 13 15.64 13.09 -16.32
CA ARG A 13 14.96 12.16 -17.22
C ARG A 13 15.57 12.17 -18.62
N GLU A 14 15.84 13.35 -19.15
CA GLU A 14 16.48 13.51 -20.47
C GLU A 14 17.89 12.92 -20.51
N ARG A 15 18.63 13.00 -19.39
CA ARG A 15 19.96 12.36 -19.28
C ARG A 15 19.87 10.84 -19.30
N ARG A 16 18.88 10.27 -18.59
CA ARG A 16 18.62 8.82 -18.57
C ARG A 16 18.18 8.28 -19.92
N GLU A 17 17.37 9.04 -20.66
CA GLU A 17 16.94 8.68 -22.01
C GLU A 17 18.14 8.68 -22.98
N ARG A 18 19.05 9.66 -22.89
CA ARG A 18 20.29 9.67 -23.69
C ARG A 18 21.28 8.57 -23.31
N GLU A 19 21.36 8.21 -22.04
CA GLU A 19 22.18 7.07 -21.58
C GLU A 19 21.58 5.73 -22.04
N ALA A 20 20.25 5.63 -22.16
CA ALA A 20 19.57 4.43 -22.67
C ALA A 20 19.72 4.23 -24.19
N ASP A 21 19.86 5.30 -24.98
CA ASP A 21 20.11 5.22 -26.42
C ASP A 21 21.61 4.99 -26.78
N ALA A 22 22.53 5.09 -25.81
CA ALA A 22 23.97 5.05 -26.04
C ALA A 22 24.65 3.70 -25.70
N GLU A 23 23.91 2.69 -25.26
CA GLU A 23 24.45 1.34 -25.02
C GLU A 23 24.03 0.37 -26.15
N PRO A 24 24.98 -0.23 -26.91
CA PRO A 24 24.65 -1.34 -27.78
C PRO A 24 24.34 -2.58 -26.93
N THR A 25 23.09 -3.02 -26.95
CA THR A 25 22.61 -4.26 -26.33
C THR A 25 23.47 -5.46 -26.80
N PRO A 26 24.22 -6.14 -25.92
CA PRO A 26 24.73 -7.46 -26.24
C PRO A 26 23.57 -8.45 -26.20
N GLU A 27 23.43 -9.20 -27.29
CA GLU A 27 22.42 -10.23 -27.56
C GLU A 27 22.35 -11.25 -26.40
N ALA A 28 21.14 -11.48 -25.87
CA ALA A 28 20.92 -12.38 -24.74
C ALA A 28 20.97 -13.87 -25.15
N PRO A 29 21.55 -14.77 -24.34
CA PRO A 29 21.52 -16.21 -24.63
C PRO A 29 20.12 -16.82 -24.40
N PRO A 30 19.86 -18.05 -24.89
CA PRO A 30 18.53 -18.65 -25.00
C PRO A 30 17.86 -18.89 -23.63
N VAL A 31 16.54 -18.69 -23.59
CA VAL A 31 15.69 -18.84 -22.40
C VAL A 31 15.56 -20.33 -22.03
N GLU A 32 16.16 -20.73 -20.92
CA GLU A 32 15.89 -22.00 -20.24
C GLU A 32 14.52 -21.96 -19.52
N PRO A 33 13.82 -23.11 -19.37
CA PRO A 33 12.44 -23.15 -18.90
C PRO A 33 12.29 -22.65 -17.47
N ALA A 34 11.24 -21.84 -17.26
CA ALA A 34 10.91 -21.20 -16.00
C ALA A 34 10.81 -22.22 -14.85
N VAL A 35 11.81 -22.17 -13.97
CA VAL A 35 11.75 -22.78 -12.65
C VAL A 35 10.56 -22.12 -11.93
N VAL A 36 9.61 -22.93 -11.48
CA VAL A 36 8.51 -22.50 -10.63
C VAL A 36 9.13 -21.94 -9.35
N GLU A 37 9.27 -20.63 -9.27
CA GLU A 37 9.73 -19.98 -8.05
C GLU A 37 8.70 -20.23 -6.95
N GLU A 38 9.08 -20.98 -5.92
CA GLU A 38 8.36 -20.99 -4.65
C GLU A 38 8.10 -19.55 -4.20
N PRO A 39 6.92 -19.23 -3.62
CA PRO A 39 6.58 -17.87 -3.26
C PRO A 39 7.61 -17.34 -2.28
N ARG A 40 8.52 -16.51 -2.79
CA ARG A 40 9.56 -15.85 -1.99
C ARG A 40 8.87 -15.16 -0.83
N ARG A 41 9.18 -15.59 0.41
CA ARG A 41 8.68 -14.94 1.63
C ARG A 41 9.01 -13.46 1.50
N ARG A 42 7.99 -12.62 1.34
CA ARG A 42 8.17 -11.17 1.16
C ARG A 42 8.87 -10.65 2.40
N VAL A 43 10.12 -10.25 2.24
CA VAL A 43 10.93 -9.65 3.30
C VAL A 43 10.33 -8.28 3.59
N GLY A 44 9.79 -8.05 4.80
CA GLY A 44 9.10 -6.81 5.13
C GLY A 44 8.28 -6.88 6.42
N ARG A 45 7.59 -5.76 6.75
CA ARG A 45 6.64 -5.69 7.89
C ARG A 45 5.62 -6.84 7.78
N PRO A 46 5.28 -7.52 8.89
CA PRO A 46 4.24 -8.53 8.88
C PRO A 46 2.95 -8.06 8.17
N PRO A 47 2.27 -8.95 7.45
CA PRO A 47 1.01 -8.62 6.77
C PRO A 47 -0.01 -8.08 7.79
N GLY A 48 -0.59 -6.92 7.50
CA GLY A 48 -1.64 -6.31 8.31
C GLY A 48 -3.05 -6.73 7.88
N LYS A 49 -4.08 -6.12 8.50
CA LYS A 49 -5.49 -6.36 8.16
C LYS A 49 -5.79 -6.24 6.67
N ARG A 50 -5.17 -5.29 5.96
CA ARG A 50 -5.37 -5.06 4.52
C ARG A 50 -4.92 -6.21 3.62
N SER A 51 -3.99 -7.03 4.09
CA SER A 51 -3.49 -8.22 3.35
C SER A 51 -4.13 -9.52 3.81
N ASN A 52 -5.02 -9.47 4.80
CA ASN A 52 -5.73 -10.65 5.28
C ASN A 52 -7.02 -10.85 4.44
N PRO A 53 -7.21 -12.01 3.79
CA PRO A 53 -8.38 -12.27 2.95
C PRO A 53 -9.72 -12.26 3.72
N GLU A 54 -9.70 -12.45 5.04
CA GLU A 54 -10.91 -12.40 5.90
C GLU A 54 -11.45 -10.97 6.10
N TYR A 55 -10.69 -9.94 5.70
CA TYR A 55 -11.06 -8.55 5.89
C TYR A 55 -11.33 -7.87 4.55
N GLN A 56 -12.53 -7.31 4.41
CA GLN A 56 -12.88 -6.43 3.30
C GLN A 56 -12.66 -4.96 3.70
N GLN A 57 -11.87 -4.22 2.92
CA GLN A 57 -11.71 -2.78 3.13
C GLN A 57 -12.98 -2.05 2.69
N VAL A 58 -13.62 -1.34 3.63
CA VAL A 58 -14.82 -0.53 3.41
C VAL A 58 -14.60 0.90 3.88
N THR A 59 -15.31 1.86 3.27
CA THR A 59 -15.31 3.27 3.68
C THR A 59 -16.71 3.63 4.19
N VAL A 60 -16.77 4.18 5.41
CA VAL A 60 -18.03 4.57 6.06
C VAL A 60 -17.92 6.00 6.58
N LEU A 61 -19.03 6.74 6.47
CA LEU A 61 -19.15 8.07 7.05
C LEU A 61 -19.68 7.95 8.48
N LEU A 62 -18.94 8.52 9.43
CA LEU A 62 -19.33 8.65 10.82
C LEU A 62 -19.46 10.13 11.16
N HIS A 63 -20.31 10.46 12.14
CA HIS A 63 -20.31 11.79 12.71
C HIS A 63 -18.93 12.11 13.29
N GLY A 64 -18.35 13.24 12.87
CA GLY A 64 -16.97 13.60 13.21
C GLY A 64 -16.70 13.64 14.71
N LYS A 65 -17.64 14.18 15.50
CA LYS A 65 -17.56 14.19 16.97
C LYS A 65 -17.53 12.78 17.54
N THR A 66 -18.45 11.93 17.12
CA THR A 66 -18.53 10.52 17.54
C THR A 66 -17.23 9.78 17.23
N TYR A 67 -16.68 9.96 16.02
CA TYR A 67 -15.43 9.32 15.64
C TYR A 67 -14.25 9.74 16.52
N VAL A 68 -14.13 11.03 16.83
CA VAL A 68 -13.07 11.55 17.71
C VAL A 68 -13.21 11.01 19.12
N ASP A 69 -14.41 11.01 19.68
CA ASP A 69 -14.66 10.55 21.05
C ASP A 69 -14.43 9.04 21.19
N VAL A 70 -14.88 8.25 20.21
CA VAL A 70 -14.59 6.81 20.13
C VAL A 70 -13.09 6.56 20.04
N ARG A 71 -12.37 7.28 19.17
CA ARG A 71 -10.92 7.10 19.01
C ARG A 71 -10.16 7.42 20.30
N LYS A 72 -10.57 8.44 21.06
CA LYS A 72 -9.98 8.74 22.38
C LYS A 72 -10.18 7.59 23.35
N ARG A 73 -11.41 7.07 23.46
CA ARG A 73 -11.72 5.96 24.35
C ARG A 73 -10.95 4.68 24.00
N LEU A 74 -10.85 4.36 22.71
CA LEU A 74 -10.12 3.18 22.25
C LEU A 74 -8.59 3.28 22.41
N LEU A 75 -8.04 4.49 22.61
CA LEU A 75 -6.61 4.68 22.84
C LEU A 75 -6.16 3.96 24.12
N ASP A 76 -6.94 4.08 25.19
CA ASP A 76 -6.68 3.43 26.47
C ASP A 76 -6.77 1.90 26.36
N GLU A 77 -7.65 1.41 25.47
CA GLU A 77 -7.85 -0.01 25.20
C GLU A 77 -6.83 -0.59 24.19
N ARG A 78 -5.99 0.25 23.57
CA ARG A 78 -5.10 -0.11 22.44
C ARG A 78 -5.84 -0.81 21.31
N LYS A 79 -7.09 -0.42 21.05
CA LYS A 79 -7.95 -0.99 20.01
C LYS A 79 -8.12 -0.05 18.82
N GLU A 80 -8.40 -0.63 17.66
CA GLU A 80 -8.73 0.11 16.45
C GLU A 80 -10.25 0.29 16.32
N VAL A 81 -10.67 1.38 15.67
CA VAL A 81 -12.09 1.62 15.34
C VAL A 81 -12.67 0.48 14.49
N SER A 82 -11.87 -0.13 13.61
CA SER A 82 -12.27 -1.27 12.80
C SER A 82 -12.67 -2.49 13.65
N THR A 83 -11.99 -2.72 14.77
CA THR A 83 -12.33 -3.81 15.70
C THR A 83 -13.68 -3.55 16.35
N LEU A 84 -13.91 -2.33 16.85
CA LEU A 84 -15.20 -1.96 17.45
C LEU A 84 -16.36 -2.08 16.45
N LEU A 85 -16.16 -1.61 15.22
CA LEU A 85 -17.20 -1.72 14.18
C LEU A 85 -17.54 -3.18 13.85
N ASN A 86 -16.54 -4.06 13.76
CA ASN A 86 -16.78 -5.49 13.53
C ASN A 86 -17.59 -6.11 14.68
N GLU A 87 -17.19 -5.88 15.94
CA GLU A 87 -17.92 -6.38 17.12
C GLU A 87 -19.39 -5.94 17.12
N LEU A 88 -19.65 -4.65 16.86
CA LEU A 88 -21.02 -4.10 16.79
C LEU A 88 -21.83 -4.69 15.64
N LEU A 89 -21.23 -4.89 14.46
CA LEU A 89 -21.90 -5.46 13.31
C LEU A 89 -22.19 -6.96 13.51
N GLU A 90 -21.24 -7.71 14.08
CA GLU A 90 -21.43 -9.11 14.44
C GLU A 90 -22.53 -9.29 15.50
N GLU A 91 -22.58 -8.41 16.51
CA GLU A 91 -23.66 -8.40 17.50
C GLU A 91 -25.01 -8.06 16.84
N TRP A 92 -25.04 -7.09 15.93
CA TRP A 92 -26.25 -6.71 15.22
C TRP A 92 -26.80 -7.85 14.34
N LEU A 93 -25.93 -8.61 13.67
CA LEU A 93 -26.31 -9.76 12.84
C LEU A 93 -26.86 -10.95 13.63
N LYS A 94 -26.65 -11.00 14.95
CA LYS A 94 -27.19 -12.06 15.83
C LYS A 94 -28.63 -11.77 16.29
N ARG A 95 -29.15 -10.58 16.02
CA ARG A 95 -30.52 -10.20 16.33
C ARG A 95 -31.48 -10.74 15.28
#